data_AF-A0A4D4LLU2-F1
#
_entry.id   AF-A0A4D4LLU2-F1
#
_cell.length_a   1.000
_cell.length_b   1.000
_cell.length_c   1.000
_cell.angle_alpha   90.00
_cell.angle_beta   90.00
_cell.angle_gamma   90.00
#
_symmetry.space_group_name_H-M   'P 1'
#
loop_
_entity.id
_entity.type
_entity.pdbx_description
1 polymer ?
#
loop_
_entity_poly.entity_id
_entity_poly.type
_entity_poly.pdbx_seq_one_letter_code
_entity_poly.pdbx_strand_id
1 'polypeptide(L)'
;MRQDAEHLAAVASGLHSLAKGSGHHFRTGRVRQTMVEFDEGVLFVTAAGDGSCLCVLTGPDADVGQVAYEMALLVNRVGEHLGVEARQESGAPS
;
A
#
# COMPACT_ATOMS: atom_id res chain seq x y z
N MET A 1 8.07 -2.65 -18.04
CA MET A 1 8.65 -2.57 -16.69
C MET A 1 8.33 -1.26 -15.98
N ARG A 2 8.84 -0.09 -16.41
CA ARG A 2 8.55 1.19 -15.73
C ARG A 2 7.07 1.62 -15.86
N GLN A 3 6.51 1.53 -17.06
CA GLN A 3 5.10 1.84 -17.30
C GLN A 3 4.16 0.91 -16.52
N ASP A 4 4.46 -0.39 -16.46
CA ASP A 4 3.66 -1.34 -15.67
C ASP A 4 3.74 -1.04 -14.17
N ALA A 5 4.92 -0.67 -13.67
CA ALA A 5 5.11 -0.26 -12.29
C ALA A 5 4.38 1.05 -11.95
N GLU A 6 4.41 2.04 -12.86
CA GLU A 6 3.67 3.30 -12.71
C GLU A 6 2.16 3.06 -12.73
N HIS A 7 1.69 2.17 -13.61
CA HIS A 7 0.29 1.77 -13.65
C HIS A 7 -0.12 1.05 -12.36
N LEU A 8 0.68 0.09 -11.89
CA LEU A 8 0.42 -0.64 -10.65
C LEU A 8 0.43 0.30 -9.43
N ALA A 9 1.34 1.28 -9.39
CA ALA A 9 1.38 2.29 -8.33
C ALA A 9 0.12 3.17 -8.33
N ALA A 10 -0.39 3.56 -9.51
CA ALA A 10 -1.64 4.31 -9.62
C ALA A 10 -2.84 3.51 -9.09
N VAL A 11 -2.94 2.23 -9.49
CA VAL A 11 -3.98 1.31 -9.01
C VAL A 11 -3.88 1.13 -7.48
N ALA A 12 -2.67 0.87 -6.95
CA ALA A 12 -2.44 0.69 -5.53
C ALA A 12 -2.82 1.92 -4.69
N SER A 13 -2.47 3.12 -5.16
CA SER A 13 -2.83 4.38 -4.50
C SER A 13 -4.35 4.59 -4.45
N GLY A 14 -5.05 4.28 -5.55
CA GLY A 14 -6.52 4.34 -5.61
C GLY A 14 -7.17 3.37 -4.63
N LEU A 15 -6.73 2.11 -4.64
CA LEU A 15 -7.23 1.07 -3.72
C LEU A 15 -6.98 1.43 -2.25
N HIS A 16 -5.78 1.92 -1.92
CA HIS A 16 -5.45 2.33 -0.56
C HIS A 16 -6.34 3.48 -0.08
N SER A 17 -6.58 4.48 -0.93
CA SER A 17 -7.43 5.63 -0.63
C SER A 17 -8.88 5.23 -0.39
N LEU A 18 -9.43 4.37 -1.25
CA LEU A 18 -10.78 3.82 -1.10
C LEU A 18 -10.91 3.04 0.21
N ALA A 19 -9.99 2.12 0.48
CA ALA A 19 -10.02 1.31 1.70
C ALA A 19 -9.93 2.19 2.96
N LYS A 20 -9.06 3.20 2.97
CA LYS A 20 -8.93 4.16 4.07
C LYS A 20 -10.22 4.95 4.28
N GLY A 21 -10.83 5.42 3.19
CA GLY A 21 -12.11 6.13 3.22
C GLY A 21 -13.24 5.26 3.77
N SER A 22 -13.34 4.00 3.32
CA SER A 22 -14.31 3.04 3.84
C SER A 22 -14.09 2.73 5.33
N GLY A 23 -12.85 2.50 5.75
CA GLY A 23 -12.53 2.24 7.16
C GLY A 23 -12.90 3.40 8.08
N HIS A 24 -12.69 4.63 7.63
CA HIS A 24 -13.14 5.83 8.33
C HIS A 24 -14.68 5.94 8.35
N HIS A 25 -15.32 5.79 7.20
CA HIS A 25 -16.77 5.92 7.05
C HIS A 25 -17.54 4.90 7.90
N PHE A 26 -17.12 3.63 7.87
CA PHE A 26 -17.76 2.56 8.61
C PHE A 26 -17.23 2.40 10.04
N ARG A 27 -16.25 3.23 10.46
CA ARG A 27 -15.61 3.18 11.79
C ARG A 27 -15.01 1.81 12.13
N THR A 28 -14.40 1.14 11.15
CA THR A 28 -13.81 -0.21 11.29
C THR A 28 -12.31 -0.19 11.57
N GLY A 29 -11.74 1.00 11.82
CA GLY A 29 -10.34 1.16 12.18
C GLY A 29 -9.42 1.30 10.96
N ARG A 30 -8.13 1.00 11.18
CA ARG A 30 -7.09 1.13 10.15
C ARG A 30 -7.13 -0.05 9.18
N VAL A 31 -6.98 0.24 7.89
CA VAL A 31 -6.76 -0.79 6.86
C VAL A 31 -5.46 -1.51 7.16
N ARG A 32 -5.52 -2.84 7.28
CA ARG A 32 -4.33 -3.67 7.44
C ARG A 32 -3.74 -4.05 6.10
N GLN A 33 -4.58 -4.46 5.15
CA GLN A 33 -4.19 -4.89 3.82
C GLN A 33 -5.43 -4.90 2.90
N THR A 34 -5.24 -4.59 1.63
CA THR A 34 -6.21 -4.82 0.55
C THR A 34 -5.72 -5.98 -0.30
N MET A 35 -6.63 -6.88 -0.70
CA MET A 35 -6.35 -8.01 -1.58
C MET A 35 -7.36 -8.04 -2.71
N VAL A 36 -6.88 -8.16 -3.95
CA VAL A 36 -7.72 -8.28 -5.15
C VAL A 36 -7.32 -9.57 -5.85
N GLU A 37 -8.25 -10.51 -5.93
CA GLU A 37 -8.08 -11.78 -6.64
C GLU A 37 -8.48 -11.62 -8.11
N PHE A 38 -7.63 -12.12 -8.98
CA PHE A 38 -7.84 -12.30 -10.41
C PHE A 38 -7.75 -13.79 -10.73
N ASP A 39 -8.26 -14.20 -11.90
CA ASP A 39 -8.17 -15.59 -12.34
C ASP A 39 -6.72 -16.12 -12.34
N GLU A 40 -5.76 -15.24 -12.64
CA GLU A 40 -4.35 -15.57 -12.83
C GLU A 40 -3.42 -14.94 -11.78
N GLY A 41 -3.95 -14.57 -10.61
CA GLY A 41 -3.11 -14.05 -9.54
C GLY A 41 -3.80 -13.15 -8.53
N VAL A 42 -3.00 -12.62 -7.61
CA VAL A 42 -3.50 -11.78 -6.52
C VAL A 42 -2.65 -10.53 -6.38
N LEU A 43 -3.31 -9.38 -6.31
CA LEU A 43 -2.70 -8.10 -5.96
C LEU A 43 -2.91 -7.80 -4.48
N PHE A 44 -1.79 -7.62 -3.78
CA PHE A 44 -1.74 -7.17 -2.40
C PHE A 44 -1.34 -5.71 -2.33
N VAL A 45 -2.01 -4.93 -1.48
CA VAL A 45 -1.65 -3.54 -1.18
C VAL A 45 -1.68 -3.32 0.33
N THR A 46 -0.57 -2.83 0.89
CA THR A 46 -0.47 -2.48 2.31
C THR A 46 0.17 -1.11 2.50
N ALA A 47 -0.11 -0.46 3.63
CA ALA A 47 0.60 0.77 4.01
C ALA A 47 2.08 0.46 4.27
N ALA A 48 2.98 1.31 3.77
CA ALA A 48 4.43 1.15 3.92
C ALA A 48 5.10 2.35 4.63
N GLY A 49 4.31 3.11 5.41
CA GLY A 49 4.69 4.39 5.98
C GLY A 49 3.61 5.45 5.72
N ASP A 50 3.85 6.66 6.20
CA ASP A 50 2.94 7.77 5.97
C ASP A 50 3.01 8.24 4.52
N GLY A 51 1.89 8.12 3.80
CA GLY A 51 1.79 8.51 2.40
C GLY A 51 2.41 7.52 1.40
N SER A 52 2.86 6.34 1.85
CA SER A 52 3.42 5.29 1.00
C SER A 52 2.67 3.98 1.12
N CYS A 53 2.71 3.18 0.05
CA CYS A 53 2.17 1.83 0.05
C CYS A 53 3.12 0.87 -0.67
N LEU A 54 3.11 -0.39 -0.24
CA LEU A 54 3.77 -1.50 -0.91
C LEU A 54 2.70 -2.31 -1.66
N CYS A 55 2.95 -2.58 -2.93
CA CYS A 55 2.11 -3.46 -3.73
C CYS A 55 2.89 -4.65 -4.27
N VAL A 56 2.25 -5.82 -4.29
CA VAL A 56 2.82 -7.07 -4.82
C VAL A 56 1.76 -7.74 -5.68
N LEU A 57 2.09 -8.00 -6.95
CA LEU A 57 1.31 -8.83 -7.84
C LEU A 57 1.93 -10.22 -7.89
N THR A 58 1.12 -11.24 -7.65
CA THR A 58 1.54 -12.64 -7.60
C THR A 58 0.87 -13.44 -8.72
N GLY A 59 1.40 -14.62 -9.03
CA GLY A 59 0.70 -15.61 -9.84
C GLY A 59 -0.36 -16.39 -9.03
N PRO A 60 -1.15 -17.27 -9.67
CA PRO A 60 -2.30 -17.93 -9.04
C PRO A 60 -1.92 -18.95 -7.98
N ASP A 61 -0.72 -19.55 -8.07
CA ASP A 61 -0.25 -20.59 -7.15
C ASP A 61 0.52 -20.03 -5.93
N ALA A 62 0.51 -18.71 -5.72
CA ALA A 62 1.23 -18.09 -4.62
C ALA A 62 0.57 -18.38 -3.26
N ASP A 63 1.38 -18.75 -2.26
CA ASP A 63 0.91 -18.86 -0.88
C ASP A 63 0.62 -17.46 -0.31
N VAL A 64 -0.67 -17.16 -0.16
CA VAL A 64 -1.18 -15.88 0.36
C VAL A 64 -0.61 -15.55 1.75
N GLY A 65 -0.45 -16.55 2.61
CA GLY A 65 0.08 -16.38 3.96
C GLY A 65 1.56 -16.01 3.95
N GLN A 66 2.36 -16.68 3.10
CA GLN A 66 3.78 -16.39 2.92
C GLN A 66 3.99 -14.99 2.31
N VAL A 67 3.20 -14.62 1.30
CA VAL A 67 3.27 -13.29 0.68
C VAL A 67 2.96 -12.21 1.70
N ALA A 68 1.87 -12.36 2.47
CA ALA A 68 1.51 -11.40 3.51
C ALA A 68 2.58 -11.30 4.61
N TYR A 69 3.19 -12.43 5.01
CA TYR A 69 4.26 -12.46 6.00
C TYR A 69 5.51 -11.71 5.53
N GLU A 70 6.00 -12.01 4.33
CA GLU A 70 7.17 -11.33 3.76
C GLU A 70 6.91 -9.85 3.51
N MET A 71 5.70 -9.48 3.09
CA MET A 71 5.30 -8.08 2.95
C MET A 71 5.32 -7.34 4.28
N ALA A 72 4.83 -7.96 5.37
CA ALA A 72 4.88 -7.37 6.70
C ALA A 72 6.33 -7.14 7.16
N LEU A 73 7.22 -8.12 6.93
CA LEU A 73 8.65 -7.96 7.21
C LEU A 73 9.29 -6.85 6.38
N LEU A 74 8.96 -6.76 5.09
CA LEU A 74 9.50 -5.73 4.21
C LEU A 74 9.04 -4.34 4.62
N VAL A 75 7.75 -4.15 4.91
CA VAL A 75 7.22 -2.89 5.42
C VAL A 75 7.91 -2.48 6.71
N ASN A 76 8.14 -3.41 7.65
CA ASN A 76 8.86 -3.09 8.88
C ASN A 76 10.30 -2.63 8.62
N ARG A 77 11.02 -3.26 7.68
CA ARG A 77 12.39 -2.86 7.33
C ARG A 77 12.43 -1.52 6.58
N VAL A 78 11.47 -1.30 5.70
CA VAL A 78 11.41 -0.13 4.82
C VAL A 78 10.82 1.08 5.55
N GLY A 79 9.91 0.88 6.51
CA GLY A 79 9.34 1.94 7.36
C GLY A 79 10.41 2.71 8.14
N GLU A 80 11.48 2.04 8.58
CA GLU A 80 12.66 2.69 9.19
C GLU A 80 13.38 3.66 8.23
N HIS A 81 13.18 3.54 6.92
CA HIS A 81 13.87 4.31 5.88
C HIS A 81 12.95 5.25 5.08
N LEU A 82 11.62 5.03 5.12
CA LEU A 82 10.62 5.83 4.40
C LEU A 82 9.97 6.94 5.24
N GLY A 83 10.43 7.14 6.47
CA GLY A 83 10.09 8.31 7.28
C GLY A 83 10.67 9.59 6.65
N VAL A 84 10.07 10.06 5.55
CA VAL A 84 10.31 11.40 5.04
C VAL A 84 9.48 12.34 5.89
N GLU A 85 10.13 13.25 6.62
CA GLU A 85 9.43 14.30 7.35
C GLU A 85 8.50 15.04 6.37
N ALA A 86 7.20 15.11 6.71
CA ALA A 86 6.24 15.86 5.93
C ALA A 86 6.78 17.27 5.70
N ARG A 87 6.86 17.70 4.43
CA ARG A 87 7.31 19.05 4.07
C ARG A 87 6.46 20.04 4.85
N GLN A 88 7.04 20.67 5.87
CA GLN A 88 6.41 21.79 6.56
C GLN A 88 6.09 22.81 5.46
N GLU A 89 4.81 23.09 5.26
CA GLU A 89 4.38 24.18 4.40
C GLU A 89 5.01 25.44 5.00
N SER A 90 6.11 25.91 4.38
CA SER A 90 6.72 27.18 4.77
C SER A 90 5.64 28.24 4.62
N GLY A 91 5.12 28.70 5.75
CA GLY A 91 4.09 29.73 5.81
C GLY A 91 4.48 30.88 4.89
N ALA A 92 3.56 31.24 4.00
CA ALA A 92 3.69 32.46 3.23
C ALA A 92 3.81 33.64 4.20
N PRO A 93 4.81 34.54 4.05
CA PRO A 93 4.87 35.74 4.86
C PRO A 93 3.67 36.65 4.53
N SER A 94 3.19 37.26 5.61
CA SER A 94 2.08 38.24 5.73
C SER A 94 2.01 39.31 4.65
#